data_AF-A0A6N7GBR1-F1
#
_entry.id   AF-A0A6N7GBR1-F1
#
_cell.length_a   1.000
_cell.length_b   1.000
_cell.length_c   1.000
_cell.angle_alpha   90.00
_cell.angle_beta   90.00
_cell.angle_gamma   90.00
#
_symmetry.space_group_name_H-M   'P 1'
#
loop_
_entity.id
_entity.type
_entity.pdbx_description
1 polymer ?
#
loop_
_entity_poly.entity_id
_entity_poly.type
_entity_poly.pdbx_seq_one_letter_code
_entity_poly.pdbx_strand_id
1 'polypeptide(L)'
;MSLLDELVARARADPAVRGLVLTGSHARGMATTHSDVDVFVVVVDERGGQWGQTRRTLRVGKVRGWAPATGPGARLRAAPP
;
A
#
# COMPACT_ATOMS: atom_id res chain seq x y z
N MET A 1 -10.61 10.76 -7.28
CA MET A 1 -10.04 10.37 -5.98
C MET A 1 -8.60 9.97 -6.24
N SER A 2 -7.64 10.45 -5.45
CA SER A 2 -6.23 10.11 -5.68
C SER A 2 -5.94 8.68 -5.20
N LEU A 3 -4.85 8.08 -5.67
CA LEU A 3 -4.39 6.77 -5.18
C LEU A 3 -4.22 6.75 -3.64
N LEU A 4 -3.77 7.86 -3.07
CA LEU A 4 -3.60 7.98 -1.62
C LEU A 4 -4.93 8.03 -0.89
N ASP A 5 -5.93 8.72 -1.43
CA ASP A 5 -7.27 8.74 -0.85
C ASP A 5 -7.89 7.33 -0.85
N GLU A 6 -7.70 6.56 -1.93
CA GLU A 6 -8.15 5.16 -2.01
C GLU A 6 -7.41 4.27 -1.01
N LEU A 7 -6.10 4.43 -0.86
CA LEU A 7 -5.30 3.73 0.14
C LEU A 7 -5.80 4.06 1.56
N VAL A 8 -6.02 5.34 1.87
CA VAL A 8 -6.53 5.80 3.17
C VAL A 8 -7.92 5.25 3.44
N ALA A 9 -8.83 5.28 2.46
CA ALA A 9 -10.17 4.73 2.61
C ALA A 9 -10.13 3.23 2.90
N ARG A 10 -9.30 2.47 2.17
CA ARG A 10 -9.14 1.02 2.37
C ARG A 10 -8.51 0.70 3.72
N ALA A 11 -7.47 1.43 4.12
CA ALA A 11 -6.83 1.27 5.42
C ALA A 11 -7.79 1.56 6.58
N ARG A 12 -8.65 2.59 6.45
CA ARG A 12 -9.69 2.89 7.45
C ARG A 12 -10.75 1.80 7.55
N ALA A 13 -11.02 1.09 6.46
CA ALA A 13 -12.00 0.01 6.42
C ALA A 13 -11.47 -1.34 6.94
N ASP A 14 -10.14 -1.49 7.12
CA ASP A 14 -9.50 -2.74 7.54
C ASP A 14 -9.11 -2.69 9.03
N PRO A 15 -9.79 -3.44 9.93
CA PRO A 15 -9.50 -3.46 11.36
C PRO A 15 -8.08 -3.95 11.73
N ALA A 16 -7.43 -4.70 10.83
CA ALA A 16 -6.06 -5.16 11.06
C ALA A 16 -5.03 -4.01 10.91
N VAL A 17 -5.38 -2.94 10.18
CA VAL A 17 -4.51 -1.79 9.97
C VAL A 17 -4.61 -0.84 11.15
N ARG A 18 -3.46 -0.55 11.78
CA ARG A 18 -3.36 0.38 12.91
C ARG A 18 -2.89 1.76 12.52
N GLY A 19 -2.25 1.88 11.36
CA GLY A 19 -1.81 3.18 10.89
C GLY A 19 -1.11 3.12 9.55
N LEU A 20 -1.00 4.31 8.96
CA LEU A 20 -0.21 4.57 7.78
C LEU A 20 0.86 5.60 8.17
N VAL A 21 2.10 5.37 7.75
CA VAL A 21 3.21 6.32 7.95
C VAL A 21 3.77 6.70 6.60
N LEU A 22 3.61 7.98 6.22
CA LEU A 22 4.22 8.55 5.03
C LEU A 22 5.72 8.72 5.25
N THR A 23 6.53 8.29 4.28
CA THR A 23 7.97 8.45 4.30
C THR A 23 8.48 8.98 2.95
N GLY A 24 9.79 8.92 2.71
CA GLY A 24 10.37 9.35 1.44
C GLY A 24 10.33 10.86 1.21
N SER A 25 10.44 11.26 -0.06
CA SER A 25 10.56 12.67 -0.47
C SER A 25 9.31 13.49 -0.12
N HIS A 26 8.12 12.88 -0.23
CA HIS A 26 6.84 13.51 0.14
C HIS A 26 6.76 13.85 1.63
N ALA A 27 7.21 12.95 2.51
CA ALA A 27 7.24 13.23 3.95
C ALA A 27 8.22 14.35 4.33
N ARG A 28 9.26 14.56 3.52
CA ARG A 28 10.33 15.53 3.78
C ARG A 28 10.14 16.86 3.07
N GLY A 29 9.06 17.04 2.31
CA GLY A 29 8.84 18.23 1.49
C GLY A 29 9.84 18.39 0.33
N MET A 30 10.48 17.30 -0.10
CA MET A 30 11.48 17.27 -1.18
C MET A 30 10.97 16.54 -2.43
N ALA A 31 9.66 16.34 -2.54
CA ALA A 31 9.07 15.65 -3.69
C ALA A 31 9.20 16.47 -4.97
N THR A 32 9.49 15.76 -6.07
CA THR A 32 9.51 16.28 -7.44
C THR A 32 8.39 15.63 -8.25
N THR A 33 8.16 16.09 -9.49
CA THR A 33 7.14 15.56 -10.41
C THR A 33 7.30 14.05 -10.70
N HIS A 34 8.49 13.49 -10.49
CA HIS A 34 8.79 12.07 -10.72
C HIS A 34 8.95 11.26 -9.42
N SER A 35 8.66 11.87 -8.26
CA SER A 35 8.72 11.16 -6.99
C SER A 35 7.62 10.10 -6.89
N ASP A 36 8.01 8.94 -6.40
CA ASP A 36 7.09 7.93 -5.91
C ASP A 36 6.63 8.26 -4.48
N VAL A 37 5.64 7.52 -3.99
CA VAL A 37 5.13 7.68 -2.63
C VAL A 37 5.44 6.43 -1.81
N ASP A 38 6.25 6.58 -0.77
CA ASP A 38 6.57 5.51 0.18
C ASP A 38 5.66 5.58 1.41
N VAL A 39 4.92 4.51 1.69
CA VAL A 39 4.05 4.38 2.88
C VAL A 39 4.34 3.08 3.61
N PHE A 40 4.54 3.15 4.92
CA PHE A 40 4.46 1.98 5.79
C PHE A 40 3.02 1.76 6.25
N VAL A 41 2.54 0.52 6.10
CA VAL A 41 1.26 0.09 6.66
C VAL A 41 1.57 -0.71 7.91
N VAL A 42 1.14 -0.18 9.07
CA VAL A 42 1.29 -0.87 10.35
C VAL A 42 0.08 -1.75 10.54
N VAL A 43 0.29 -3.06 10.67
CA VAL A 43 -0.75 -4.06 10.90
C VAL A 43 -0.51 -4.78 12.21
N VAL A 44 -1.57 -5.21 12.87
CA VAL A 44 -1.43 -6.18 13.98
C VAL A 44 -1.30 -7.58 13.39
N ASP A 45 -0.19 -8.24 13.72
CA ASP A 45 -0.11 -9.68 13.55
C ASP A 45 -0.69 -10.35 14.81
N GLU A 46 -1.87 -10.96 14.66
CA GLU A 46 -2.55 -11.69 15.74
C GLU A 46 -1.77 -12.95 16.16
N ARG A 47 -0.76 -13.37 15.40
CA ARG A 47 0.04 -14.58 15.71
C ARG A 47 1.15 -14.36 16.73
N GLY A 48 1.24 -13.17 17.33
CA GLY A 48 2.24 -12.88 18.38
C GLY A 48 3.69 -12.99 17.89
N GLY A 49 3.91 -12.80 16.60
CA GLY A 49 5.21 -12.94 15.95
C GLY A 49 6.19 -11.82 16.26
N GLN A 50 7.48 -12.09 16.03
CA GLN A 50 8.55 -11.09 16.06
C GLN A 50 8.27 -9.97 15.05
N TRP A 51 8.77 -8.76 15.33
CA TRP A 51 8.69 -7.64 14.40
C TRP A 51 9.23 -8.01 13.02
N GLY A 52 8.44 -7.76 11.98
CA GLY A 52 8.78 -8.07 10.59
C GLY A 52 8.33 -6.97 9.64
N GLN A 53 9.09 -6.77 8.56
CA GLN A 53 8.79 -5.80 7.53
C GLN A 53 8.84 -6.45 6.15
N THR A 54 7.82 -6.21 5.34
CA THR A 54 7.84 -6.54 3.90
C THR A 54 7.74 -5.26 3.09
N ARG A 55 8.61 -5.07 2.10
CA ARG A 55 8.54 -3.95 1.15
C ARG A 55 8.06 -4.44 -0.20
N ARG A 56 7.14 -3.70 -0.81
CA ARG A 56 6.73 -3.87 -2.21
C ARG A 56 6.68 -2.50 -2.87
N THR A 57 7.23 -2.41 -4.08
CA THR A 57 7.15 -1.21 -4.91
C THR A 57 6.30 -1.55 -6.12
N LEU A 58 5.27 -0.73 -6.36
CA LEU A 58 4.36 -0.89 -7.50
C LEU A 58 4.48 0.36 -8.36
N ARG A 59 4.66 0.17 -9.68
CA ARG A 59 4.54 1.27 -10.64
C ARG A 59 3.07 1.39 -11.02
N VAL A 60 2.46 2.52 -10.68
CA VAL A 60 1.08 2.80 -11.11
C VAL A 60 1.14 3.29 -12.56
N GLY A 61 0.97 2.35 -13.50
CA GLY A 61 0.59 2.65 -14.88
C GLY A 61 -0.92 2.88 -14.98
N LYS A 62 -1.40 3.27 -16.16
CA LYS A 62 -2.82 3.48 -16.48
C LYS A 62 -3.59 2.14 -16.48
N VAL A 63 -3.83 1.54 -15.31
CA VAL A 63 -4.53 0.26 -15.19
C VAL A 63 -6.04 0.52 -15.16
N ARG A 64 -6.76 0.17 -16.24
CA ARG A 64 -8.20 -0.14 -16.15
C ARG A 64 -8.32 -1.52 -15.51
N GLY A 65 -9.11 -1.65 -14.45
CA GLY A 65 -9.47 -2.94 -13.86
C GLY A 65 -8.53 -3.44 -12.76
N TRP A 66 -8.46 -2.71 -11.63
CA TRP A 66 -7.99 -3.29 -10.37
C TRP A 66 -9.15 -3.99 -9.67
N ALA A 67 -9.02 -5.29 -9.40
CA ALA A 67 -9.90 -6.02 -8.50
C ALA A 67 -9.09 -6.53 -7.29
N PRO A 68 -9.61 -6.38 -6.06
CA PRO A 68 -8.92 -6.84 -4.86
C PRO A 68 -8.81 -8.36 -4.89
N ALA A 69 -7.59 -8.88 -4.72
CA ALA A 69 -7.40 -10.30 -4.49
C ALA A 69 -7.81 -10.63 -3.05
N THR A 70 -8.92 -11.34 -2.88
CA THR A 70 -9.42 -11.79 -1.56
C THR A 70 -8.98 -13.23 -1.30
N GLY A 71 -8.21 -13.45 -0.23
CA GLY A 71 -7.84 -14.76 0.30
C GLY A 71 -6.40 -14.83 0.86
N PRO A 72 -6.15 -15.63 1.91
CA PRO A 72 -4.79 -15.83 2.43
C PRO A 72 -3.92 -16.53 1.38
N GLY A 73 -2.87 -15.86 0.91
CA GLY A 73 -1.95 -16.36 -0.13
C GLY A 73 -2.20 -15.84 -1.54
N ALA A 74 -3.10 -14.86 -1.73
CA ALA A 74 -3.37 -14.31 -3.05
C ALA A 74 -2.12 -13.58 -3.63
N ARG A 75 -1.53 -14.15 -4.68
CA ARG A 75 -0.45 -13.52 -5.45
C ARG A 75 -1.06 -12.58 -6.48
N LEU A 76 -0.64 -11.32 -6.44
CA LEU A 76 -0.97 -10.32 -7.44
C LEU A 76 -0.36 -10.75 -8.79
N ARG A 77 -1.21 -11.06 -9.77
CA ARG A 77 -0.79 -11.17 -11.17
C ARG A 77 -1.50 -10.07 -11.95
N ALA A 78 -0.72 -9.28 -12.68
CA ALA A 78 -1.27 -8.48 -13.76
C ALA A 78 -1.80 -9.45 -14.84
N ALA A 79 -3.00 -9.19 -15.35
CA ALA A 79 -3.49 -9.88 -16.54
C ALA A 79 -2.65 -9.44 -17.76
N PRO A 80 -2.27 -10.36 -18.66
CA PRO A 80 -1.65 -9.99 -19.93
C PRO A 80 -2.64 -9.18 -20.81
N PRO A 81 -2.13 -8.44 -21.82
CA PRO A 81 -2.91 -7.52 -22.64
C PRO A 81 -4.07 -8.20 -23.37
#